data_AF-A0AAU0KGA8-F1
#
_entry.id   AF-A0AAU0KGA8-F1
#
_cell.length_a   1.000
_cell.length_b   1.000
_cell.length_c   1.000
_cell.angle_alpha   90.00
_cell.angle_beta   90.00
_cell.angle_gamma   90.00
#
_symmetry.space_group_name_H-M   'P 1'
#
loop_
_entity.id
_entity.type
_entity.pdbx_description
1 polymer ?
#
loop_
_entity_poly.entity_id
_entity_poly.type
_entity_poly.pdbx_seq_one_letter_code
_entity_poly.pdbx_strand_id
1 'polypeptide(L)'
;MIYPEWAPQNLVELHKRRMDGGSLESKFKTGDPETVIADLMQTYEGNITKENVEDIRRSLYRKSFGLPYKEGTELLKLLITDLRMKDVWKSLIRRAKSDQDFPNFFRACEWGITGWRGDMRQTPSERRAFYQEIRNAAGLLQSLLNKASGFDYYSINNLVDDQQIEWLLEVLNAPNDVSYARFSLSDITPSILEVLNDIGKKASQYAEDESSVKKPNSRNAELHYFIRFLSGHCERCYGQPLHDVVTVTTSVIFDQWNIDNDYVRKIVKG
;
A
#
# COMPACT_ATOMS: atom_id res chain seq x y z
N MET A 1 -19.05 17.38 10.21
CA MET A 1 -17.67 17.91 10.03
C MET A 1 -17.72 18.97 8.93
N ILE A 2 -17.11 20.13 9.14
CA ILE A 2 -17.01 21.18 8.12
C ILE A 2 -15.65 21.00 7.43
N TYR A 3 -15.65 20.79 6.11
CA TYR A 3 -14.42 20.67 5.32
C TYR A 3 -14.00 22.05 4.83
N PRO A 4 -12.69 22.38 4.83
CA PRO A 4 -12.21 23.63 4.27
C PRO A 4 -12.46 23.72 2.76
N GLU A 5 -12.76 24.91 2.24
CA GLU A 5 -13.00 25.15 0.80
C GLU A 5 -11.78 24.88 -0.08
N TRP A 6 -10.57 24.88 0.51
CA TRP A 6 -9.33 24.59 -0.22
C TRP A 6 -9.06 23.09 -0.40
N ALA A 7 -9.82 22.22 0.27
CA ALA A 7 -9.61 20.78 0.17
C ALA A 7 -10.12 20.27 -1.19
N PRO A 8 -9.40 19.35 -1.86
CA PRO A 8 -9.86 18.75 -3.10
C PRO A 8 -11.21 18.05 -2.90
N GLN A 9 -12.22 18.46 -3.68
CA GLN A 9 -13.61 18.01 -3.50
C GLN A 9 -13.75 16.48 -3.64
N ASN A 10 -13.03 15.87 -4.56
CA ASN A 10 -13.04 14.43 -4.76
C ASN A 10 -12.46 13.64 -3.57
N LEU A 11 -11.50 14.20 -2.83
CA LEU A 11 -10.98 13.62 -1.58
C LEU A 11 -11.95 13.81 -0.42
N VAL A 12 -12.67 14.94 -0.37
CA VAL A 12 -13.75 15.16 0.60
C VAL A 12 -14.87 14.13 0.40
N GLU A 13 -15.27 13.89 -0.85
CA GLU A 13 -16.26 12.86 -1.19
C GLU A 13 -15.76 11.44 -0.89
N LEU A 14 -14.48 11.16 -1.10
CA LEU A 14 -13.87 9.90 -0.70
C LEU A 14 -13.93 9.71 0.82
N HIS A 15 -13.61 10.75 1.60
CA HIS A 15 -13.67 10.68 3.06
C HIS A 15 -15.10 10.48 3.56
N LYS A 16 -16.09 11.22 3.03
CA LYS A 16 -17.51 11.03 3.36
C LYS A 16 -17.96 9.59 3.08
N ARG A 17 -17.66 9.07 1.89
CA ARG A 17 -17.96 7.66 1.54
C ARG A 17 -17.32 6.67 2.52
N ARG A 18 -16.07 6.91 2.94
CA ARG A 18 -15.40 6.05 3.93
C ARG A 18 -16.05 6.12 5.32
N MET A 19 -16.57 7.28 5.72
CA MET A 19 -17.28 7.43 6.99
C MET A 19 -18.64 6.71 6.99
N ASP A 20 -19.30 6.65 5.84
CA ASP A 20 -20.60 6.01 5.67
C ASP A 20 -20.51 4.47 5.51
N GLY A 21 -19.33 3.88 5.72
CA GLY A 21 -19.09 2.44 5.56
C GLY A 21 -18.94 1.99 4.10
N GLY A 22 -18.83 2.94 3.17
CA GLY A 22 -18.53 2.65 1.77
C GLY A 22 -17.12 2.07 1.64
N SER A 23 -17.05 0.77 1.34
CA SER A 23 -15.83 0.12 0.89
C SER A 23 -15.55 0.56 -0.54
N LEU A 24 -14.56 1.43 -0.73
CA LEU A 24 -13.86 1.54 -2.01
C LEU A 24 -12.72 0.54 -1.96
N GLU A 25 -13.03 -0.73 -2.24
CA GLU A 25 -12.03 -1.67 -2.75
C GLU A 25 -11.50 -1.10 -4.06
N SER A 26 -10.49 -0.25 -3.95
CA SER A 26 -9.81 0.26 -5.12
C SER A 26 -9.00 -0.90 -5.67
N LYS A 27 -9.59 -1.61 -6.64
CA LYS A 27 -8.89 -2.59 -7.50
C LYS A 27 -7.87 -1.85 -8.35
N PHE A 28 -6.74 -1.49 -7.75
CA PHE A 28 -5.60 -1.00 -8.50
C PHE A 28 -4.69 -2.19 -8.72
N LYS A 29 -4.54 -2.53 -10.00
CA LYS A 29 -3.43 -3.36 -10.46
C LYS A 29 -2.16 -2.58 -10.13
N THR A 30 -1.53 -2.88 -9.00
CA THR A 30 -0.10 -2.56 -8.86
C THR A 30 0.59 -3.29 -10.00
N GLY A 31 1.30 -2.55 -10.86
CA GLY A 31 2.14 -3.18 -11.88
C GLY A 31 3.01 -4.24 -11.23
N ASP A 32 3.23 -5.34 -11.94
CA ASP A 32 4.02 -6.46 -11.44
C ASP A 32 5.34 -5.95 -10.82
N PRO A 33 5.61 -6.24 -9.53
CA PRO A 33 6.81 -5.75 -8.85
C PRO A 33 8.10 -6.08 -9.58
N GLU A 34 8.18 -7.21 -10.27
CA GLU A 34 9.37 -7.59 -11.04
C GLU A 34 9.61 -6.68 -12.24
N THR A 35 8.54 -6.24 -12.91
CA THR A 35 8.64 -5.27 -14.00
C THR A 35 9.23 -3.94 -13.51
N VAL A 36 8.77 -3.44 -12.36
CA VAL A 36 9.27 -2.18 -11.76
C VAL A 36 10.73 -2.30 -11.33
N ILE A 37 11.11 -3.46 -10.79
CA ILE A 37 12.50 -3.74 -10.39
C ILE A 37 13.41 -3.80 -11.62
N ALA A 38 12.96 -4.44 -12.71
CA ALA A 38 13.73 -4.52 -13.96
C ALA A 38 14.03 -3.13 -14.54
N ASP A 39 13.03 -2.23 -14.57
CA ASP A 39 13.21 -0.84 -15.03
C ASP A 39 14.19 -0.06 -14.15
N LEU A 40 14.11 -0.24 -12.82
CA LEU A 40 15.04 0.39 -11.88
C LEU A 40 16.47 -0.14 -12.06
N MET A 41 16.64 -1.45 -12.26
CA MET A 41 17.95 -2.04 -12.51
C MET A 41 18.57 -1.54 -13.81
N GLN A 42 17.77 -1.32 -14.85
CA GLN A 42 18.24 -0.72 -16.11
C GLN A 42 18.60 0.77 -15.94
N THR A 43 17.83 1.52 -15.15
CA THR A 43 18.03 2.97 -14.96
C THR A 43 19.26 3.29 -14.09
N TYR A 44 19.62 2.42 -13.15
CA TYR A 44 20.67 2.68 -12.16
C TYR A 44 21.99 1.91 -12.41
N GLU A 45 22.21 1.35 -13.62
CA GLU A 45 23.48 0.76 -14.12
C GLU A 45 24.35 0.04 -13.05
N GLY A 46 23.75 -0.78 -12.18
CA GLY A 46 24.49 -1.59 -11.20
C GLY A 46 24.88 -0.92 -9.88
N ASN A 47 24.40 0.30 -9.58
CA ASN A 47 24.61 0.96 -8.28
C ASN A 47 23.64 0.50 -7.17
N ILE A 48 22.77 -0.48 -7.44
CA ILE A 48 21.80 -1.01 -6.48
C ILE A 48 22.29 -2.36 -5.95
N THR A 49 22.49 -2.47 -4.64
CA THR A 49 22.86 -3.73 -3.99
C THR A 49 21.69 -4.73 -4.02
N LYS A 50 21.98 -6.03 -3.89
CA LYS A 50 20.91 -7.05 -3.79
C LYS A 50 19.96 -6.79 -2.63
N GLU A 51 20.48 -6.32 -1.49
CA GLU A 51 19.67 -5.91 -0.33
C GLU A 51 18.72 -4.75 -0.69
N ASN A 52 19.18 -3.74 -1.42
CA ASN A 52 18.34 -2.63 -1.88
C ASN A 52 17.24 -3.11 -2.84
N VAL A 53 17.51 -4.10 -3.71
CA VAL A 53 16.49 -4.67 -4.60
C VAL A 53 15.40 -5.40 -3.80
N GLU A 54 15.76 -6.20 -2.80
CA GLU A 54 14.79 -6.88 -1.94
C GLU A 54 13.95 -5.89 -1.11
N ASP A 55 14.54 -4.80 -0.64
CA ASP A 55 13.83 -3.73 0.08
C ASP A 55 12.79 -3.05 -0.82
N ILE A 56 13.16 -2.77 -2.06
CA ILE A 56 12.25 -2.21 -3.07
C ILE A 56 11.13 -3.20 -3.37
N ARG A 57 11.46 -4.48 -3.61
CA ARG A 57 10.48 -5.53 -3.87
C ARG A 57 9.46 -5.64 -2.73
N ARG A 58 9.94 -5.75 -1.48
CA ARG A 58 9.09 -5.82 -0.29
C ARG A 58 8.22 -4.58 -0.14
N SER A 59 8.78 -3.39 -0.35
CA SER A 59 8.01 -2.15 -0.36
C SER A 59 6.88 -2.20 -1.36
N LEU A 60 7.13 -2.65 -2.59
CA LEU A 60 6.10 -2.77 -3.63
C LEU A 60 4.97 -3.73 -3.22
N TYR A 61 5.30 -4.90 -2.68
CA TYR A 61 4.28 -5.82 -2.14
C TYR A 61 3.53 -5.24 -0.94
N ARG A 62 4.20 -4.46 -0.09
CA ARG A 62 3.55 -3.82 1.07
C ARG A 62 2.55 -2.75 0.68
N LYS A 63 2.74 -2.07 -0.46
CA LYS A 63 1.74 -1.13 -1.00
C LYS A 63 0.40 -1.81 -1.29
N SER A 64 0.42 -3.08 -1.67
CA SER A 64 -0.79 -3.85 -1.97
C SER A 64 -1.67 -4.14 -0.75
N PHE A 65 -1.12 -4.07 0.47
CA PHE A 65 -1.91 -4.22 1.70
C PHE A 65 -2.67 -2.95 2.09
N GLY A 66 -2.25 -1.78 1.58
CA GLY A 66 -2.84 -0.49 1.99
C GLY A 66 -2.69 -0.18 3.48
N LEU A 67 -3.16 1.00 3.90
CA LEU A 67 -3.35 1.25 5.34
C LEU A 67 -4.66 0.58 5.80
N PRO A 68 -4.73 0.11 7.07
CA PRO A 68 -5.99 -0.31 7.66
C PRO A 68 -7.06 0.76 7.47
N TYR A 69 -8.30 0.36 7.15
CA TYR A 69 -9.37 1.28 6.73
C TYR A 69 -9.53 2.50 7.64
N LYS A 70 -9.52 2.28 8.97
CA LYS A 70 -9.62 3.34 9.97
C LYS A 70 -8.42 4.29 9.93
N GLU A 71 -7.20 3.75 9.84
CA GLU A 71 -5.98 4.55 9.75
C GLU A 71 -5.92 5.34 8.45
N GLY A 72 -6.25 4.72 7.31
CA GLY A 72 -6.32 5.41 6.03
C GLY A 72 -7.39 6.50 6.00
N THR A 73 -8.50 6.32 6.71
CA THR A 73 -9.55 7.34 6.84
C THR A 73 -9.09 8.52 7.70
N GLU A 74 -8.44 8.28 8.84
CA GLU A 74 -7.88 9.37 9.66
C GLU A 74 -6.73 10.08 8.94
N LEU A 75 -5.89 9.37 8.17
CA LEU A 75 -4.88 10.01 7.33
C LEU A 75 -5.53 10.92 6.28
N LEU A 76 -6.55 10.43 5.58
CA LEU A 76 -7.27 11.21 4.58
C LEU A 76 -7.85 12.48 5.20
N LYS A 77 -8.52 12.34 6.34
CA LYS A 77 -9.07 13.44 7.14
C LYS A 77 -8.00 14.46 7.51
N LEU A 78 -6.86 13.99 8.03
CA LEU A 78 -5.73 14.85 8.39
C LEU A 78 -5.26 15.67 7.19
N LEU A 79 -5.04 15.01 6.04
CA LEU A 79 -4.54 15.66 4.84
C LEU A 79 -5.52 16.70 4.27
N ILE A 80 -6.84 16.50 4.40
CA ILE A 80 -7.86 17.43 3.87
C ILE A 80 -8.32 18.48 4.88
N THR A 81 -7.87 18.44 6.14
CA THR A 81 -8.33 19.38 7.18
C THR A 81 -7.24 20.14 7.92
N ASP A 82 -6.00 19.63 7.95
CA ASP A 82 -4.87 20.35 8.56
C ASP A 82 -4.58 21.63 7.76
N LEU A 83 -4.55 22.78 8.44
CA LEU A 83 -4.36 24.08 7.80
C LEU A 83 -3.05 24.18 7.02
N ARG A 84 -1.99 23.47 7.45
CA ARG A 84 -0.68 23.46 6.77
C ARG A 84 -0.80 22.84 5.38
N MET A 85 -1.72 21.91 5.17
CA MET A 85 -1.95 21.27 3.86
C MET A 85 -2.58 22.21 2.83
N LYS A 86 -3.12 23.36 3.23
CA LYS A 86 -3.70 24.35 2.31
C LYS A 86 -2.75 24.72 1.17
N ASP A 87 -1.49 25.00 1.49
CA ASP A 87 -0.51 25.42 0.48
C ASP A 87 0.02 24.24 -0.34
N VAL A 88 0.03 23.03 0.24
CA VAL A 88 0.27 21.78 -0.49
C VAL A 88 -0.78 21.59 -1.57
N TRP A 89 -2.06 21.62 -1.22
CA TRP A 89 -3.14 21.41 -2.19
C TRP A 89 -3.17 22.50 -3.25
N LYS A 90 -3.00 23.77 -2.89
CA LYS A 90 -2.85 24.85 -3.88
C LYS A 90 -1.70 24.61 -4.84
N SER A 91 -0.57 24.12 -4.34
CA SER A 91 0.61 23.81 -5.17
C SER A 91 0.33 22.64 -6.13
N LEU A 92 -0.33 21.59 -5.65
CA LEU A 92 -0.67 20.42 -6.46
C LEU A 92 -1.77 20.73 -7.49
N ILE A 93 -2.81 21.49 -7.13
CA ILE A 93 -3.89 21.90 -8.06
C ILE A 93 -3.32 22.61 -9.28
N ARG A 94 -2.31 23.47 -9.11
CA ARG A 94 -1.66 24.19 -10.24
C ARG A 94 -0.88 23.29 -11.18
N ARG A 95 -0.54 22.06 -10.75
CA ARG A 95 0.29 21.10 -11.50
C ARG A 95 -0.50 19.86 -11.93
N ALA A 96 -1.73 19.71 -11.45
CA ALA A 96 -2.57 18.56 -11.73
C ALA A 96 -2.94 18.54 -13.21
N LYS A 97 -2.81 17.35 -13.81
CA LYS A 97 -3.27 17.05 -15.17
C LYS A 97 -4.70 16.50 -15.16
N SER A 98 -5.13 15.94 -14.04
CA SER A 98 -6.47 15.40 -13.85
C SER A 98 -6.87 15.39 -12.38
N ASP A 99 -8.17 15.32 -12.10
CA ASP A 99 -8.66 15.14 -10.72
C ASP A 99 -8.14 13.85 -10.08
N GLN A 100 -7.75 12.85 -10.87
CA GLN A 100 -7.18 11.60 -10.39
C GLN A 100 -5.82 11.80 -9.69
N ASP A 101 -5.15 12.93 -9.90
CA ASP A 101 -3.87 13.24 -9.27
C ASP A 101 -4.01 13.43 -7.74
N PHE A 102 -5.15 13.93 -7.25
CA PHE A 102 -5.35 14.11 -5.80
C PHE A 102 -5.51 12.78 -5.05
N PRO A 103 -6.38 11.84 -5.50
CA PRO A 103 -6.41 10.48 -4.97
C PRO A 103 -5.07 9.75 -5.12
N ASN A 104 -4.34 9.96 -6.22
CA ASN A 104 -3.03 9.35 -6.41
C ASN A 104 -2.00 9.86 -5.39
N PHE A 105 -1.99 11.17 -5.12
CA PHE A 105 -1.12 11.76 -4.10
C PHE A 105 -1.47 11.27 -2.69
N PHE A 106 -2.77 11.20 -2.36
CA PHE A 106 -3.24 10.61 -1.10
C PHE A 106 -2.74 9.16 -0.94
N ARG A 107 -2.86 8.34 -1.97
CA ARG A 107 -2.36 6.95 -1.94
C ARG A 107 -0.85 6.87 -1.87
N ALA A 108 -0.12 7.80 -2.49
CA ALA A 108 1.32 7.88 -2.31
C ALA A 108 1.68 8.10 -0.84
N CYS A 109 0.87 8.87 -0.09
CA CYS A 109 1.05 8.99 1.36
C CYS A 109 0.76 7.67 2.08
N GLU A 110 -0.35 6.98 1.77
CA GLU A 110 -0.65 5.64 2.33
C GLU A 110 0.51 4.66 2.07
N TRP A 111 0.99 4.62 0.82
CA TRP A 111 2.08 3.76 0.37
C TRP A 111 3.43 4.08 0.98
N GLY A 112 3.73 5.36 1.22
CA GLY A 112 4.95 5.76 1.91
C GLY A 112 4.98 5.22 3.35
N ILE A 113 3.82 5.21 4.03
CA ILE A 113 3.70 4.68 5.39
C ILE A 113 3.76 3.15 5.39
N THR A 114 2.98 2.49 4.52
CA THR A 114 2.92 1.02 4.50
C THR A 114 4.21 0.39 4.00
N GLY A 115 4.89 1.03 3.04
CA GLY A 115 6.18 0.61 2.52
C GLY A 115 7.24 0.49 3.60
N TRP A 116 7.21 1.35 4.63
CA TRP A 116 8.12 1.23 5.77
C TRP A 116 7.74 0.12 6.74
N ARG A 117 6.45 -0.13 7.01
CA ARG A 117 5.99 -1.05 8.08
C ARG A 117 6.42 -2.52 7.93
N GLY A 118 6.95 -2.91 6.77
CA GLY A 118 7.18 -4.30 6.41
C GLY A 118 8.16 -5.11 7.26
N ASP A 119 9.16 -4.47 7.88
CA ASP A 119 10.19 -5.13 8.67
C ASP A 119 10.28 -4.52 10.08
N MET A 120 9.48 -5.00 11.04
CA MET A 120 9.63 -4.53 12.42
C MET A 120 11.01 -4.89 12.95
N ARG A 121 11.64 -3.96 13.68
CA ARG A 121 12.89 -4.27 14.38
C ARG A 121 12.58 -5.27 15.48
N GLN A 122 12.85 -6.54 15.21
CA GLN A 122 12.55 -7.65 16.10
C GLN A 122 13.84 -8.44 16.36
N THR A 123 14.03 -8.82 17.61
CA THR A 123 14.94 -9.90 17.99
C THR A 123 14.46 -11.23 17.40
N PRO A 124 15.33 -12.24 17.28
CA PRO A 124 14.92 -13.57 16.82
C PRO A 124 13.79 -14.20 17.65
N SER A 125 13.68 -13.86 18.94
CA SER A 125 12.58 -14.31 19.80
C SER A 125 11.28 -13.55 19.52
N GLU A 126 11.32 -12.23 19.35
CA GLU A 126 10.15 -11.42 18.99
C GLU A 126 9.61 -11.80 17.60
N ARG A 127 10.51 -12.08 16.64
CA ARG A 127 10.14 -12.55 15.30
C ARG A 127 9.39 -13.88 15.39
N ARG A 128 9.94 -14.86 16.13
CA ARG A 128 9.28 -16.15 16.35
C ARG A 128 7.92 -16.00 17.01
N ALA A 129 7.82 -15.16 18.04
CA ALA A 129 6.56 -14.89 18.71
C ALA A 129 5.51 -14.27 17.76
N PHE A 130 5.92 -13.30 16.94
CA PHE A 130 5.05 -12.64 15.96
C PHE A 130 4.52 -13.62 14.90
N TYR A 131 5.38 -14.46 14.31
CA TYR A 131 4.91 -15.45 13.35
C TYR A 131 4.07 -16.56 13.99
N GLN A 132 4.34 -16.91 15.24
CA GLN A 132 3.47 -17.82 15.99
C GLN A 132 2.08 -17.19 16.22
N GLU A 133 2.00 -15.90 16.46
CA GLU A 133 0.73 -15.16 16.56
C GLU A 133 -0.05 -15.22 15.24
N ILE A 134 0.61 -14.99 14.09
CA ILE A 134 -0.02 -15.12 12.76
C ILE A 134 -0.59 -16.53 12.56
N ARG A 135 0.20 -17.57 12.87
CA ARG A 135 -0.25 -18.97 12.77
C ARG A 135 -1.47 -19.23 13.64
N ASN A 136 -1.44 -18.78 14.89
CA ASN A 136 -2.54 -18.97 15.83
C ASN A 136 -3.80 -18.23 15.36
N ALA A 137 -3.66 -17.00 14.86
CA ALA A 137 -4.77 -16.21 14.33
C ALA A 137 -5.41 -16.87 13.10
N ALA A 138 -4.60 -17.39 12.17
CA ALA A 138 -5.09 -18.12 11.00
C ALA A 138 -5.89 -19.37 11.40
N GLY A 139 -5.38 -20.16 12.36
CA GLY A 139 -6.08 -21.34 12.88
C GLY A 139 -7.36 -21.00 13.64
N LEU A 140 -7.35 -19.93 14.43
CA LEU A 140 -8.55 -19.45 15.14
C LEU A 140 -9.62 -19.01 14.14
N LEU A 141 -9.25 -18.20 13.14
CA LEU A 141 -10.19 -17.74 12.12
C LEU A 141 -10.76 -18.91 11.33
N GLN A 142 -9.94 -19.88 10.93
CA GLN A 142 -10.40 -21.10 10.29
C GLN A 142 -11.45 -21.84 11.14
N SER A 143 -11.21 -21.97 12.45
CA SER A 143 -12.15 -22.62 13.37
C SER A 143 -13.47 -21.85 13.51
N LEU A 144 -13.41 -20.51 13.52
CA LEU A 144 -14.60 -19.67 13.60
C LEU A 144 -15.44 -19.73 12.31
N LEU A 145 -14.79 -19.68 11.15
CA LEU A 145 -15.47 -19.77 9.85
C LEU A 145 -16.21 -21.11 9.71
N ASN A 146 -15.60 -22.22 10.11
CA ASN A 146 -16.23 -23.54 10.09
C ASN A 146 -17.48 -23.67 11.00
N LYS A 147 -17.69 -22.74 11.95
CA LYS A 147 -18.85 -22.73 12.86
C LYS A 147 -19.92 -21.73 12.44
N ALA A 148 -19.61 -20.85 11.50
CA ALA A 148 -20.47 -19.75 11.11
C ALA A 148 -21.12 -20.04 9.76
N SER A 149 -22.36 -20.54 9.77
CA SER A 149 -23.09 -20.94 8.56
C SER A 149 -23.22 -19.82 7.50
N GLY A 150 -23.13 -18.55 7.90
CA GLY A 150 -23.05 -17.43 6.98
C GLY A 150 -21.86 -17.46 6.02
N PHE A 151 -20.85 -18.29 6.28
CA PHE A 151 -19.67 -18.47 5.43
C PHE A 151 -19.67 -19.78 4.64
N ASP A 152 -20.71 -20.62 4.73
CA ASP A 152 -20.77 -21.93 4.07
C ASP A 152 -20.61 -21.83 2.53
N TYR A 153 -21.03 -20.72 1.95
CA TYR A 153 -20.96 -20.44 0.51
C TYR A 153 -19.96 -19.34 0.15
N TYR A 154 -19.13 -18.89 1.10
CA TYR A 154 -18.16 -17.83 0.84
C TYR A 154 -16.99 -18.38 0.02
N SER A 155 -16.80 -17.84 -1.18
CA SER A 155 -15.77 -18.28 -2.14
C SER A 155 -14.91 -17.12 -2.59
N ILE A 156 -13.59 -17.34 -2.69
CA ILE A 156 -12.64 -16.36 -3.22
C ILE A 156 -12.95 -16.01 -4.68
N ASN A 157 -13.60 -16.91 -5.43
CA ASN A 157 -14.04 -16.65 -6.81
C ASN A 157 -14.99 -15.47 -6.94
N ASN A 158 -15.74 -15.16 -5.89
CA ASN A 158 -16.67 -14.04 -5.87
C ASN A 158 -15.95 -12.69 -5.80
N LEU A 159 -14.64 -12.67 -5.52
CA LEU A 159 -13.82 -11.44 -5.52
C LEU A 159 -13.43 -11.00 -6.95
N VAL A 160 -13.44 -11.93 -7.90
CA VAL A 160 -13.21 -11.63 -9.33
C VAL A 160 -14.54 -11.19 -9.94
N ASP A 161 -14.62 -9.95 -10.41
CA ASP A 161 -15.84 -9.41 -11.04
C ASP A 161 -15.92 -9.82 -12.52
N ASP A 162 -17.10 -9.67 -13.12
CA ASP A 162 -17.34 -10.07 -14.51
C ASP A 162 -16.47 -9.29 -15.48
N GLN A 163 -16.23 -8.00 -15.24
CA GLN A 163 -15.37 -7.16 -16.08
C GLN A 163 -13.93 -7.67 -16.12
N GLN A 164 -13.39 -8.16 -15.01
CA GLN A 164 -12.06 -8.76 -14.96
C GLN A 164 -12.00 -10.06 -15.76
N ILE A 165 -13.08 -10.84 -15.75
CA ILE A 165 -13.18 -12.09 -16.50
C ILE A 165 -13.31 -11.80 -18.00
N GLU A 166 -14.15 -10.86 -18.39
CA GLU A 166 -14.28 -10.38 -19.77
C GLU A 166 -12.93 -9.92 -20.32
N TRP A 167 -12.23 -9.07 -19.58
CA TRP A 167 -10.89 -8.62 -19.97
C TRP A 167 -9.89 -9.77 -20.12
N LEU A 168 -9.93 -10.77 -19.23
CA LEU A 168 -9.07 -11.95 -19.33
C LEU A 168 -9.39 -12.76 -20.59
N LEU A 169 -10.67 -12.98 -20.89
CA LEU A 169 -11.12 -13.71 -22.07
C LEU A 169 -10.71 -13.00 -23.36
N GLU A 170 -10.83 -11.67 -23.41
CA GLU A 170 -10.35 -10.84 -24.52
C GLU A 170 -8.85 -10.99 -24.74
N VAL A 171 -8.05 -10.86 -23.67
CA VAL A 171 -6.58 -10.99 -23.74
C VAL A 171 -6.16 -12.37 -24.22
N LEU A 172 -6.86 -13.42 -23.80
CA LEU A 172 -6.60 -14.80 -24.20
C LEU A 172 -7.23 -15.16 -25.56
N ASN A 173 -8.03 -14.26 -26.16
CA ASN A 173 -8.86 -14.52 -27.33
C ASN A 173 -9.67 -15.82 -27.18
N ALA A 174 -10.18 -16.07 -25.97
CA ALA A 174 -10.88 -17.29 -25.62
C ALA A 174 -12.35 -17.20 -26.08
N PRO A 175 -12.89 -18.22 -26.77
CA PRO A 175 -14.27 -18.20 -27.28
C PRO A 175 -15.33 -18.51 -26.20
N ASN A 176 -14.98 -18.34 -24.92
CA ASN A 176 -15.83 -18.70 -23.79
C ASN A 176 -16.55 -17.47 -23.24
N ASP A 177 -17.67 -17.69 -22.55
CA ASP A 177 -18.36 -16.63 -21.80
C ASP A 177 -17.87 -16.54 -20.35
N VAL A 178 -18.31 -15.49 -19.66
CA VAL A 178 -17.98 -15.23 -18.26
C VAL A 178 -18.40 -16.40 -17.36
N SER A 179 -19.55 -17.01 -17.62
CA SER A 179 -20.09 -18.13 -16.83
C SER A 179 -19.17 -19.33 -16.86
N TYR A 180 -18.70 -19.72 -18.04
CA TYR A 180 -17.75 -20.82 -18.22
C TYR A 180 -16.40 -20.53 -17.55
N ALA A 181 -15.92 -19.29 -17.67
CA ALA A 181 -14.69 -18.87 -17.00
C ALA A 181 -14.84 -18.88 -15.46
N ARG A 182 -15.98 -18.46 -14.91
CA ARG A 182 -16.28 -18.56 -13.47
C ARG A 182 -16.28 -19.99 -12.98
N PHE A 183 -16.92 -20.89 -13.72
CA PHE A 183 -16.89 -22.33 -13.42
C PHE A 183 -15.45 -22.85 -13.40
N SER A 184 -14.67 -22.55 -14.44
CA SER A 184 -13.27 -22.96 -14.54
C SER A 184 -12.41 -22.42 -13.39
N LEU A 185 -12.62 -21.16 -12.98
CA LEU A 185 -11.96 -20.56 -11.82
C LEU A 185 -12.32 -21.27 -10.52
N SER A 186 -13.57 -21.71 -10.37
CA SER A 186 -14.01 -22.44 -9.17
C SER A 186 -13.33 -23.79 -8.98
N ASP A 187 -12.88 -24.42 -10.07
CA ASP A 187 -12.17 -25.71 -10.03
C ASP A 187 -10.67 -25.58 -9.69
N ILE A 188 -10.07 -24.42 -9.93
CA ILE A 188 -8.61 -24.23 -9.79
C ILE A 188 -8.20 -23.31 -8.64
N THR A 189 -9.12 -22.50 -8.12
CA THR A 189 -8.82 -21.58 -7.02
C THR A 189 -8.83 -22.31 -5.68
N PRO A 190 -7.86 -22.01 -4.79
CA PRO A 190 -7.86 -22.59 -3.46
C PRO A 190 -9.06 -22.10 -2.67
N SER A 191 -9.59 -22.98 -1.82
CA SER A 191 -10.55 -22.62 -0.79
C SER A 191 -9.93 -21.66 0.24
N ILE A 192 -10.78 -20.93 0.95
CA ILE A 192 -10.33 -20.04 2.04
C ILE A 192 -9.62 -20.83 3.14
N LEU A 193 -10.06 -22.07 3.39
CA LEU A 193 -9.45 -22.96 4.35
C LEU A 193 -8.02 -23.32 3.93
N GLU A 194 -7.78 -23.58 2.64
CA GLU A 194 -6.45 -23.84 2.11
C GLU A 194 -5.55 -22.61 2.21
N VAL A 195 -6.09 -21.42 1.92
CA VAL A 195 -5.35 -20.15 2.08
C VAL A 195 -4.94 -19.92 3.54
N LEU A 196 -5.86 -20.08 4.50
CA LEU A 196 -5.55 -19.91 5.92
C LEU A 196 -4.53 -20.95 6.41
N ASN A 197 -4.62 -22.18 5.92
CA ASN A 197 -3.65 -23.23 6.24
C ASN A 197 -2.26 -22.92 5.64
N ASP A 198 -2.19 -22.45 4.40
CA ASP A 198 -0.94 -22.02 3.78
C ASP A 198 -0.30 -20.86 4.54
N ILE A 199 -1.09 -19.85 4.94
CA ILE A 199 -0.63 -18.75 5.80
C ILE A 199 -0.01 -19.30 7.10
N GLY A 200 -0.66 -20.26 7.77
CA GLY A 200 -0.13 -20.87 8.98
C GLY A 200 1.18 -21.65 8.77
N LYS A 201 1.30 -22.36 7.64
CA LYS A 201 2.53 -23.06 7.23
C LYS A 201 3.65 -22.07 6.94
N LYS A 202 3.38 -21.05 6.12
CA LYS A 202 4.32 -19.98 5.78
C LYS A 202 4.80 -19.22 7.01
N ALA A 203 3.89 -18.90 7.94
CA ALA A 203 4.27 -18.27 9.19
C ALA A 203 5.27 -19.13 9.99
N SER A 204 5.06 -20.45 10.04
CA SER A 204 6.01 -21.36 10.69
C SER A 204 7.39 -21.36 10.01
N GLN A 205 7.41 -21.38 8.67
CA GLN A 205 8.67 -21.30 7.90
C GLN A 205 9.40 -19.98 8.17
N TYR A 206 8.69 -18.86 8.07
CA TYR A 206 9.27 -17.52 8.25
C TYR A 206 9.73 -17.22 9.69
N ALA A 207 9.18 -17.94 10.67
CA ALA A 207 9.64 -17.87 12.05
C ALA A 207 11.11 -18.33 12.21
N GLU A 208 11.55 -19.26 11.36
CA GLU A 208 12.90 -19.85 11.39
C GLU A 208 13.88 -19.12 10.46
N ASP A 209 13.37 -18.42 9.45
CA ASP A 209 14.19 -17.66 8.50
C ASP A 209 14.93 -16.49 9.18
N GLU A 210 16.20 -16.32 8.80
CA GLU A 210 16.96 -15.11 9.11
C GLU A 210 16.35 -13.90 8.39
N SER A 211 16.23 -12.78 9.10
CA SER A 211 15.83 -11.52 8.46
C SER A 211 16.91 -11.08 7.48
N SER A 212 16.66 -11.23 6.18
CA SER A 212 17.57 -10.80 5.12
C SER A 212 17.76 -9.28 5.04
N VAL A 213 16.89 -8.51 5.71
CA VAL A 213 16.89 -7.04 5.67
C VAL A 213 17.06 -6.50 7.07
N LYS A 214 18.00 -5.57 7.24
CA LYS A 214 18.19 -4.83 8.49
C LYS A 214 17.73 -3.39 8.27
N LYS A 215 16.65 -3.00 8.94
CA LYS A 215 16.25 -1.59 8.95
C LYS A 215 17.36 -0.71 9.55
N PRO A 216 17.58 0.50 8.99
CA PRO A 216 18.50 1.47 9.57
C PRO A 216 18.20 1.73 11.06
N ASN A 217 19.24 1.79 11.88
CA ASN A 217 19.14 2.04 13.33
C ASN A 217 18.92 3.54 13.68
N SER A 218 18.41 4.34 12.75
CA SER A 218 18.15 5.77 12.97
C SER A 218 16.77 5.98 13.56
N ARG A 219 16.65 6.85 14.57
CA ARG A 219 15.37 7.25 15.18
C ARG A 219 14.38 7.81 14.15
N ASN A 220 14.86 8.40 13.06
CA ASN A 220 14.06 9.03 12.02
C ASN A 220 14.00 8.20 10.72
N ALA A 221 14.34 6.91 10.77
CA ALA A 221 14.44 6.10 9.56
C ALA A 221 13.11 5.97 8.78
N GLU A 222 11.98 5.87 9.49
CA GLU A 222 10.64 5.88 8.89
C GLU A 222 10.37 7.17 8.12
N LEU A 223 10.67 8.30 8.77
CA LEU A 223 10.49 9.62 8.22
C LEU A 223 11.40 9.85 7.01
N HIS A 224 12.66 9.40 7.07
CA HIS A 224 13.60 9.47 5.95
C HIS A 224 13.12 8.65 4.76
N TYR A 225 12.64 7.43 5.03
CA TYR A 225 12.04 6.58 4.02
C TYR A 225 10.84 7.28 3.36
N PHE A 226 9.93 7.83 4.16
CA PHE A 226 8.75 8.53 3.66
C PHE A 226 9.13 9.74 2.79
N ILE A 227 10.10 10.55 3.22
CA ILE A 227 10.59 11.70 2.45
C ILE A 227 11.12 11.26 1.08
N ARG A 228 11.98 10.23 1.03
CA ARG A 228 12.52 9.72 -0.23
C ARG A 228 11.41 9.19 -1.13
N PHE A 229 10.49 8.42 -0.54
CA PHE A 229 9.35 7.85 -1.25
C PHE A 229 8.48 8.94 -1.90
N LEU A 230 8.04 9.92 -1.11
CA LEU A 230 7.14 10.95 -1.57
C LEU A 230 7.83 11.92 -2.56
N SER A 231 9.12 12.19 -2.36
CA SER A 231 9.93 12.95 -3.33
C SER A 231 10.00 12.25 -4.68
N GLY A 232 10.28 10.95 -4.70
CA GLY A 232 10.30 10.16 -5.95
C GLY A 232 8.92 9.98 -6.59
N HIS A 233 7.84 10.00 -5.80
CA HIS A 233 6.48 10.11 -6.35
C HIS A 233 6.27 11.47 -7.03
N CYS A 234 6.63 12.57 -6.37
CA CYS A 234 6.47 13.91 -6.92
C CYS A 234 7.28 14.10 -8.21
N GLU A 235 8.52 13.59 -8.25
CA GLU A 235 9.38 13.66 -9.42
C GLU A 235 8.76 12.92 -10.62
N ARG A 236 8.25 11.70 -10.42
CA ARG A 236 7.61 10.93 -11.49
C ARG A 236 6.30 11.57 -11.99
N CYS A 237 5.48 12.12 -11.10
CA CYS A 237 4.17 12.65 -11.47
C CYS A 237 4.23 14.10 -11.98
N TYR A 238 5.10 14.92 -11.42
CA TYR A 238 5.15 16.37 -11.65
C TYR A 238 6.47 16.87 -12.24
N GLY A 239 7.43 15.98 -12.54
CA GLY A 239 8.73 16.30 -13.14
C GLY A 239 9.74 16.92 -12.18
N GLN A 240 9.42 17.02 -10.89
CA GLN A 240 10.34 17.54 -9.86
C GLN A 240 9.97 17.01 -8.46
N PRO A 241 10.91 16.92 -7.51
CA PRO A 241 10.66 16.38 -6.17
C PRO A 241 9.65 17.14 -5.30
N LEU A 242 9.34 18.40 -5.64
CA LEU A 242 8.45 19.29 -4.89
C LEU A 242 8.77 19.35 -3.39
N HIS A 243 10.00 19.73 -3.02
CA HIS A 243 10.49 19.71 -1.64
C HIS A 243 9.55 20.43 -0.64
N ASP A 244 8.92 21.54 -1.02
CA ASP A 244 7.95 22.23 -0.15
C ASP A 244 6.75 21.35 0.19
N VAL A 245 6.20 20.66 -0.83
CA VAL A 245 5.07 19.73 -0.67
C VAL A 245 5.48 18.56 0.23
N VAL A 246 6.65 17.97 -0.03
CA VAL A 246 7.18 16.86 0.76
C VAL A 246 7.42 17.27 2.21
N THR A 247 8.01 18.45 2.43
CA THR A 247 8.29 19.00 3.76
C THR A 247 7.00 19.11 4.56
N VAL A 248 6.01 19.86 4.05
CA VAL A 248 4.76 20.11 4.77
C VAL A 248 3.98 18.81 4.99
N THR A 249 3.89 17.95 3.98
CA THR A 249 3.15 16.69 4.08
C THR A 249 3.78 15.76 5.13
N THR A 250 5.12 15.69 5.16
CA THR A 250 5.84 14.91 6.18
C THR A 250 5.63 15.49 7.58
N SER A 251 5.71 16.81 7.73
CA SER A 251 5.47 17.49 9.01
C SER A 251 4.06 17.26 9.55
N VAL A 252 3.07 17.19 8.66
CA VAL A 252 1.67 16.91 9.01
C VAL A 252 1.50 15.46 9.43
N ILE A 253 1.99 14.50 8.65
CA ILE A 253 1.80 13.07 8.89
C ILE A 253 2.51 12.59 10.15
N PHE A 254 3.74 13.05 10.39
CA PHE A 254 4.56 12.62 11.53
C PHE A 254 4.48 13.57 12.73
N ASP A 255 3.69 14.63 12.64
CA ASP A 255 3.56 15.70 13.63
C ASP A 255 4.92 16.27 14.09
N GLN A 256 5.80 16.59 13.13
CA GLN A 256 7.12 17.14 13.38
C GLN A 256 7.29 18.52 12.75
N TRP A 257 7.53 19.53 13.59
CA TRP A 257 7.58 20.94 13.16
C TRP A 257 8.96 21.40 12.71
N ASN A 258 9.98 20.57 12.92
CA ASN A 258 11.39 20.85 12.61
C ASN A 258 11.86 20.28 11.27
N ILE A 259 10.93 19.81 10.43
CA ILE A 259 11.25 19.39 9.05
C ILE A 259 11.18 20.64 8.19
N ASP A 260 12.33 21.04 7.63
CA ASP A 260 12.42 22.12 6.65
C ASP A 260 12.87 21.58 5.27
N ASN A 261 12.87 22.46 4.28
CA ASN A 261 13.29 22.11 2.92
C ASN A 261 14.73 21.63 2.83
N ASP A 262 15.64 22.18 3.64
CA ASP A 262 17.05 21.82 3.58
C ASP A 262 17.28 20.44 4.16
N TYR A 263 16.53 20.07 5.20
CA TYR A 263 16.47 18.72 5.74
C TYR A 263 15.96 17.71 4.71
N VAL A 264 14.85 18.03 4.01
CA VAL A 264 14.33 17.19 2.92
C VAL A 264 15.37 17.05 1.80
N ARG A 265 15.98 18.14 1.35
CA ARG A 265 17.01 18.13 0.30
C ARG A 265 18.22 17.26 0.67
N LYS A 266 18.68 17.32 1.93
CA LYS A 266 19.77 16.47 2.41
C LYS A 266 19.43 14.99 2.34
N ILE A 267 18.19 14.61 2.68
CA ILE A 267 17.73 13.22 2.65
C ILE A 267 17.54 12.71 1.22
N VAL A 268 17.11 13.57 0.29
CA VAL A 268 16.92 13.20 -1.12
C VAL A 268 18.25 13.05 -1.86
N LYS A 269 19.27 13.84 -1.49
CA LYS A 269 20.61 13.79 -2.11
C LYS A 269 21.53 12.67 -1.58
N GLY A 270 21.19 12.07 -0.44
CA GLY A 270 22.01 11.06 0.25
C GLY A 270 21.33 9.70 0.29
#